data_AF-A0A9C7UZ59-F1
#
_entry.id   AF-A0A9C7UZ59-F1
#
_cell.length_a   1.000
_cell.length_b   1.000
_cell.length_c   1.000
_cell.angle_alpha   90.00
_cell.angle_beta   90.00
_cell.angle_gamma   90.00
#
_symmetry.space_group_name_H-M   'P 1'
#
loop_
_entity.id
_entity.type
_entity.pdbx_description
1 polymer ?
#
loop_
_entity_poly.entity_id
_entity_poly.type
_entity_poly.pdbx_seq_one_letter_code
_entity_poly.pdbx_strand_id
1 'polypeptide(L)'
;EAKLEPISGELFAEIDKDSVDMVPNYDNTMLEPSLFPVRYPAVLVNNNFGLAVSMASNICSFNLSEICETTIALMKDPEHNALSTLKGPDFPGGGYIVYDEAEMNKIYRTGTGAVKVRAVYNYDPDARCIEVTQIPPTTTIEAIIDKVVELVKDGKVKEISD
;
A
#
# COMPACT_ATOMS: atom_id res chain seq x y z
N GLU A 1 6.81 -18.04 -17.53
CA GLU A 1 7.71 -18.66 -16.52
C GLU A 1 7.75 -17.75 -15.30
N ALA A 2 7.81 -18.29 -14.09
CA ALA A 2 7.76 -17.52 -12.83
C ALA A 2 8.94 -17.92 -11.94
N LYS A 3 9.52 -16.95 -11.23
CA LYS A 3 10.63 -17.14 -10.29
C LYS A 3 10.41 -16.26 -9.06
N LEU A 4 10.83 -16.74 -7.90
CA LEU A 4 10.84 -15.96 -6.66
C LEU A 4 11.81 -14.78 -6.78
N GLU A 5 11.36 -13.63 -6.26
CA GLU A 5 12.23 -12.47 -6.12
C GLU A 5 13.21 -12.67 -4.94
N PRO A 6 14.37 -11.99 -4.93
CA PRO A 6 15.33 -12.09 -3.84
C PRO A 6 14.72 -11.81 -2.45
N ILE A 7 13.78 -10.86 -2.36
CA ILE A 7 13.10 -10.50 -1.10
C ILE A 7 12.25 -11.65 -0.55
N SER A 8 11.76 -12.56 -1.41
CA SER A 8 11.01 -13.73 -0.97
C SER A 8 11.84 -14.66 -0.09
N GLY A 9 13.18 -14.62 -0.18
CA GLY A 9 14.07 -15.37 0.71
C GLY A 9 13.84 -15.04 2.19
N GLU A 10 13.50 -13.79 2.52
CA GLU A 10 13.23 -13.36 3.90
C GLU A 10 11.88 -13.86 4.45
N LEU A 11 11.00 -14.39 3.59
CA LEU A 11 9.77 -15.08 4.01
C LEU A 11 10.05 -16.52 4.47
N PHE A 12 11.07 -17.17 3.89
CA PHE A 12 11.33 -18.61 4.06
C PHE A 12 12.61 -18.94 4.84
N ALA A 13 13.45 -17.94 5.16
CA ALA A 13 14.83 -18.12 5.61
C ALA A 13 15.02 -19.07 6.82
N GLU A 14 13.98 -19.30 7.61
CA GLU A 14 14.06 -20.11 8.84
C GLU A 14 13.05 -21.25 8.91
N ILE A 15 12.36 -21.56 7.80
CA ILE A 15 11.28 -22.56 7.79
C ILE A 15 11.75 -23.96 8.20
N ASP A 16 13.01 -24.31 7.93
CA ASP A 16 13.59 -25.61 8.27
C ASP A 16 14.13 -25.69 9.72
N LYS A 17 14.00 -24.62 10.52
CA LYS A 17 14.53 -24.52 11.89
C LYS A 17 13.48 -24.71 12.97
N ASP A 18 12.38 -25.41 12.67
CA ASP A 18 11.25 -25.61 13.60
C ASP A 18 10.67 -24.28 14.12
N SER A 19 10.66 -23.25 13.26
CA SER A 19 10.23 -21.89 13.61
C SER A 19 8.71 -21.71 13.61
N VAL A 20 7.98 -22.62 12.96
CA VAL A 20 6.54 -22.55 12.72
C VAL A 20 5.93 -23.95 12.75
N ASP A 21 4.68 -24.04 13.19
CA ASP A 21 3.97 -25.32 13.22
C ASP A 21 3.65 -25.79 11.80
N MET A 22 3.96 -27.06 11.53
CA MET A 22 3.62 -27.74 10.27
C MET A 22 2.32 -28.52 10.43
N VAL A 23 1.39 -28.36 9.51
CA VAL A 23 0.08 -29.04 9.50
C VAL A 23 -0.07 -29.92 8.26
N PRO A 24 -0.84 -31.01 8.32
CA PRO A 24 -1.17 -31.78 7.12
C PRO A 24 -1.89 -30.92 6.09
N ASN A 25 -1.52 -31.08 4.82
CA ASN A 25 -2.22 -30.48 3.70
C ASN A 25 -3.62 -31.10 3.52
N TYR A 26 -4.40 -30.60 2.55
CA TYR A 26 -5.81 -30.96 2.36
C TYR A 26 -6.09 -32.48 2.18
N ASP A 27 -5.15 -33.26 1.64
CA ASP A 27 -5.26 -34.71 1.44
C ASP A 27 -4.39 -35.53 2.40
N ASN A 28 -3.74 -34.89 3.36
CA ASN A 28 -2.80 -35.47 4.34
C ASN A 28 -1.59 -36.20 3.71
N THR A 29 -1.22 -35.89 2.47
CA THR A 29 -0.04 -36.50 1.82
C THR A 29 1.26 -35.76 2.13
N MET A 30 1.18 -34.48 2.47
CA MET A 30 2.33 -33.61 2.76
C MET A 30 2.05 -32.72 3.97
N LEU A 31 3.11 -32.13 4.52
CA LEU A 31 3.00 -31.09 5.54
C LEU A 31 3.19 -29.72 4.91
N GLU A 32 2.41 -28.74 5.35
CA GLU A 32 2.51 -27.34 4.98
C GLU A 32 2.68 -26.46 6.22
N PRO A 33 3.46 -25.38 6.14
CA PRO A 33 3.62 -24.45 7.25
C PRO A 33 2.30 -23.71 7.52
N SER A 34 1.88 -23.64 8.79
CA SER A 34 0.70 -22.86 9.18
C SER A 34 0.90 -21.35 9.00
N LEU A 35 2.14 -20.86 9.15
CA LEU A 35 2.57 -19.48 8.95
C LEU A 35 3.99 -19.48 8.37
N PHE A 36 4.39 -18.36 7.75
CA PHE A 36 5.78 -18.17 7.34
C PHE A 36 6.61 -17.51 8.45
N PRO A 37 7.87 -17.94 8.66
CA PRO A 37 8.80 -17.28 9.58
C PRO A 37 9.37 -16.01 8.96
N VAL A 38 8.50 -15.01 8.77
CA VAL A 38 8.85 -13.79 8.08
C VAL A 38 9.75 -12.91 8.94
N ARG A 39 10.87 -12.43 8.37
CA ARG A 39 11.86 -11.60 9.08
C ARG A 39 11.60 -10.10 9.06
N TYR A 40 10.56 -9.66 8.36
CA TYR A 40 10.13 -8.27 8.28
C TYR A 40 8.60 -8.17 8.38
N PRO A 41 8.01 -7.00 8.71
CA PRO A 41 6.56 -6.89 8.88
C PRO A 41 5.80 -6.87 7.54
N ALA A 42 5.76 -8.01 6.85
CA ALA A 42 5.25 -8.15 5.48
C ALA A 42 3.77 -7.76 5.31
N VAL A 43 2.96 -7.87 6.36
CA VAL A 43 1.54 -7.47 6.36
C VAL A 43 1.39 -5.97 6.11
N LEU A 44 2.33 -5.14 6.56
CA LEU A 44 2.30 -3.69 6.36
C LEU A 44 3.08 -3.27 5.12
N VAL A 45 4.11 -4.02 4.72
CA VAL A 45 4.89 -3.68 3.51
C VAL A 45 4.03 -3.84 2.25
N ASN A 46 3.22 -4.89 2.20
CA ASN A 46 2.38 -5.18 1.04
C ASN A 46 0.96 -4.65 1.22
N ASN A 47 0.34 -4.26 0.11
CA ASN A 47 -1.07 -3.92 0.09
C ASN A 47 -1.89 -5.22 0.26
N ASN A 48 -2.73 -5.29 1.29
CA ASN A 48 -3.53 -6.47 1.61
C ASN A 48 -5.01 -6.11 1.58
N PHE A 49 -5.75 -6.72 0.64
CA PHE A 49 -7.19 -6.55 0.51
C PHE A 49 -7.90 -7.89 0.65
N GLY A 50 -8.92 -7.94 1.50
CA GLY A 50 -9.71 -9.15 1.72
C GLY A 50 -11.17 -8.82 2.03
N LEU A 51 -12.09 -9.50 1.35
CA LEU A 51 -13.52 -9.49 1.63
C LEU A 51 -13.93 -10.87 2.12
N ALA A 52 -14.50 -10.93 3.33
CA ALA A 52 -15.05 -12.14 3.90
C ALA A 52 -16.53 -11.94 4.25
N VAL A 53 -17.20 -13.00 4.70
CA VAL A 53 -18.61 -12.92 5.11
C VAL A 53 -18.68 -11.98 6.33
N SER A 54 -19.42 -10.88 6.20
CA SER A 54 -19.63 -9.83 7.22
C SER A 54 -18.45 -8.90 7.56
N MET A 55 -17.28 -9.08 6.94
CA MET A 55 -16.10 -8.25 7.24
C MET A 55 -15.26 -7.93 5.99
N ALA A 56 -14.62 -6.77 6.01
CA ALA A 56 -13.67 -6.34 5.00
C ALA A 56 -12.39 -5.87 5.69
N SER A 57 -11.25 -6.22 5.13
CA SER A 57 -9.93 -5.74 5.54
C SER A 57 -9.23 -5.12 4.35
N ASN A 58 -8.71 -3.91 4.54
CA ASN A 58 -7.93 -3.20 3.54
C ASN A 58 -6.76 -2.50 4.24
N ILE A 59 -5.59 -3.10 4.14
CA ILE A 59 -4.35 -2.60 4.73
C ILE A 59 -3.50 -2.04 3.60
N CYS A 60 -3.21 -0.75 3.65
CA CYS A 60 -2.37 -0.09 2.67
C CYS A 60 -0.91 -0.58 2.78
N SER A 61 -0.16 -0.46 1.69
CA SER A 61 1.29 -0.67 1.72
C SER A 61 2.00 0.49 2.40
N PHE A 62 3.16 0.19 2.98
CA PHE A 62 4.04 1.13 3.67
C PHE A 62 5.48 0.88 3.25
N ASN A 63 6.33 1.89 3.42
CA ASN A 63 7.73 1.78 3.08
C ASN A 63 8.44 0.79 4.03
N LEU A 64 9.19 -0.17 3.46
CA LEU A 64 9.91 -1.18 4.23
C LEU A 64 10.91 -0.57 5.22
N SER A 65 11.64 0.48 4.81
CA SER A 65 12.64 1.12 5.67
C SER A 65 11.97 1.80 6.86
N GLU A 66 10.91 2.57 6.62
CA GLU A 66 10.14 3.25 7.68
C GLU A 66 9.52 2.25 8.66
N ILE A 67 8.99 1.12 8.17
CA ILE A 67 8.46 0.05 9.03
C ILE A 67 9.55 -0.54 9.91
N CYS A 68 10.70 -0.89 9.34
CA CYS A 68 11.82 -1.47 10.08
C CYS A 68 12.33 -0.49 11.15
N GLU A 69 12.47 0.79 10.80
CA GLU A 69 12.86 1.86 11.74
C GLU A 69 11.85 2.00 12.88
N THR A 70 10.55 2.03 12.55
CA THR A 70 9.46 2.12 13.54
C THR A 70 9.44 0.91 14.45
N THR A 71 9.66 -0.29 13.91
CA THR A 71 9.74 -1.53 14.68
C THR A 71 10.91 -1.50 15.65
N ILE A 72 12.10 -1.09 15.18
CA ILE A 72 13.29 -0.94 16.03
C ILE A 72 13.07 0.11 17.12
N ALA A 73 12.39 1.22 16.80
CA ALA A 73 12.07 2.26 17.76
C ALA A 73 11.10 1.76 18.85
N LEU A 74 10.02 1.06 18.46
CA LEU A 74 9.07 0.45 19.39
C LEU A 74 9.68 -0.65 20.27
N MET A 75 10.66 -1.40 19.75
CA MET A 75 11.41 -2.37 20.55
C MET A 75 12.27 -1.72 21.64
N LYS A 76 12.73 -0.48 21.41
CA LYS A 76 13.53 0.30 22.37
C LYS A 76 12.66 1.08 23.35
N ASP A 77 11.53 1.60 22.87
CA ASP A 77 10.56 2.38 23.62
C ASP A 77 9.14 2.00 23.18
N PRO A 78 8.40 1.21 23.99
CA PRO A 78 7.04 0.80 23.67
C PRO A 78 6.05 1.95 23.47
N GLU A 79 6.33 3.13 24.05
CA GLU A 79 5.49 4.33 23.92
C GLU A 79 5.93 5.24 22.75
N HIS A 80 6.84 4.76 21.90
CA HIS A 80 7.33 5.51 20.76
C HIS A 80 6.17 5.90 19.82
N ASN A 81 6.15 7.18 19.44
CA ASN A 81 5.18 7.68 18.48
C ASN A 81 5.49 7.15 17.07
N ALA A 82 4.75 6.14 16.64
CA ALA A 82 4.91 5.50 15.33
C ALA A 82 4.84 6.49 14.15
N LEU A 83 4.09 7.59 14.25
CA LEU A 83 4.02 8.59 13.18
C LEU A 83 5.31 9.37 12.95
N SER A 84 6.20 9.38 13.95
CA SER A 84 7.49 10.08 13.82
C SER A 84 8.45 9.38 12.86
N THR A 85 8.28 8.06 12.67
CA THR A 85 9.11 7.23 11.80
C THR A 85 8.34 6.62 10.63
N LEU A 86 7.05 6.31 10.82
CA LEU A 86 6.13 5.83 9.78
C LEU A 86 5.16 6.94 9.40
N LYS A 87 5.51 7.73 8.37
CA LYS A 87 4.81 9.00 8.09
C LYS A 87 3.43 8.77 7.48
N GLY A 88 3.27 7.67 6.77
CA GLY A 88 2.04 7.34 6.06
C GLY A 88 2.23 6.15 5.13
N PRO A 89 1.14 5.73 4.47
CA PRO A 89 1.22 4.72 3.44
C PRO A 89 2.18 5.10 2.30
N ASP A 90 2.78 4.08 1.68
CA ASP A 90 3.61 4.21 0.48
C ASP A 90 2.96 3.38 -0.62
N PHE A 91 2.38 4.04 -1.62
CA PHE A 91 1.59 3.38 -2.64
C PHE A 91 2.43 3.08 -3.90
N PRO A 92 2.36 1.86 -4.44
CA PRO A 92 2.97 1.56 -5.73
C PRO A 92 2.30 2.40 -6.83
N GLY A 93 3.10 3.09 -7.64
CA GLY A 93 2.62 4.07 -8.63
C GLY A 93 2.70 5.53 -8.15
N GLY A 94 3.03 5.74 -6.87
CA GLY A 94 3.21 7.06 -6.29
C GLY A 94 1.89 7.77 -6.02
N GLY A 95 1.85 9.06 -6.33
CA GLY A 95 0.76 9.95 -5.97
C GLY A 95 1.08 10.77 -4.73
N TYR A 96 0.40 11.90 -4.62
CA TYR A 96 0.54 12.81 -3.49
C TYR A 96 -0.52 12.48 -2.44
N ILE A 97 -0.09 12.03 -1.26
CA ILE A 97 -0.99 11.90 -0.12
C ILE A 97 -1.34 13.29 0.38
N VAL A 98 -2.63 13.61 0.39
CA VAL A 98 -3.14 14.84 1.01
C VAL A 98 -3.11 14.64 2.51
N TYR A 99 -1.96 14.97 3.11
CA TYR A 99 -1.67 14.70 4.50
C TYR A 99 -2.48 15.58 5.45
N ASP A 100 -3.15 14.93 6.40
CA ASP A 100 -3.81 15.54 7.54
C ASP A 100 -3.34 14.80 8.79
N GLU A 101 -2.60 15.51 9.66
CA GLU A 101 -1.98 14.93 10.85
C GLU A 101 -3.03 14.39 11.83
N ALA A 102 -4.17 15.06 11.98
CA ALA A 102 -5.21 14.64 12.91
C ALA A 102 -5.90 13.37 12.41
N GLU A 103 -6.20 13.29 11.11
CA GLU A 103 -6.79 12.08 10.52
C GLU A 103 -5.79 10.92 10.51
N MET A 104 -4.50 11.18 10.26
CA MET A 104 -3.47 10.13 10.30
C MET A 104 -3.27 9.57 11.71
N ASN A 105 -3.19 10.42 12.73
CA ASN A 105 -3.18 10.02 14.15
C ASN A 105 -4.39 9.15 14.50
N LYS A 106 -5.57 9.56 14.06
CA LYS A 106 -6.79 8.79 14.27
C LYS A 106 -6.70 7.42 13.62
N ILE A 107 -6.30 7.35 12.34
CA ILE A 107 -6.14 6.09 11.59
C ILE A 107 -5.19 5.14 12.31
N TYR A 108 -4.03 5.61 12.76
CA TYR A 108 -3.03 4.76 13.41
C TYR A 108 -3.53 4.24 14.76
N ARG A 109 -4.32 5.03 15.48
CA ARG A 109 -4.89 4.64 16.77
C ARG A 109 -6.10 3.72 16.66
N THR A 110 -6.95 3.90 15.65
CA THR A 110 -8.21 3.14 15.48
C THR A 110 -8.10 1.99 14.49
N GLY A 111 -7.05 1.96 13.67
CA GLY A 111 -6.92 1.04 12.53
C GLY A 111 -7.89 1.33 11.38
N THR A 112 -8.74 2.37 11.47
CA THR A 112 -9.78 2.66 10.49
C THR A 112 -9.79 4.14 10.11
N GLY A 113 -9.76 4.41 8.81
CA GLY A 113 -10.06 5.72 8.24
C GLY A 113 -9.75 5.77 6.75
N ALA A 114 -9.71 6.97 6.19
CA ALA A 114 -9.52 7.17 4.76
C ALA A 114 -8.29 8.03 4.49
N VAL A 115 -7.42 7.56 3.59
CA VAL A 115 -6.27 8.33 3.09
C VAL A 115 -6.61 8.83 1.69
N LYS A 116 -6.47 10.13 1.47
CA LYS A 116 -6.75 10.76 0.17
C LYS A 116 -5.45 10.84 -0.63
N VAL A 117 -5.46 10.25 -1.82
CA VAL A 117 -4.34 10.30 -2.76
C VAL A 117 -4.74 11.16 -3.95
N ARG A 118 -3.85 12.07 -4.36
CA ARG A 118 -4.02 12.98 -5.50
C ARG A 118 -2.97 12.66 -6.56
N ALA A 119 -3.35 12.82 -7.82
CA ALA A 119 -2.40 12.74 -8.93
C ALA A 119 -1.32 13.83 -8.81
N VAL A 120 -0.09 13.49 -9.18
CA VAL A 120 1.01 14.46 -9.30
C VAL A 120 1.06 14.93 -10.73
N TYR A 121 1.12 16.24 -10.93
CA TYR A 121 1.17 16.85 -12.25
C TYR A 121 2.17 17.99 -12.28
N ASN A 122 2.73 18.22 -13.47
CA ASN A 122 3.50 19.40 -13.82
C ASN A 122 2.67 20.27 -14.76
N TYR A 123 2.76 21.58 -14.60
CA TYR A 123 2.15 22.52 -15.53
C TYR A 123 3.24 23.13 -16.41
N ASP A 124 3.09 22.98 -17.72
CA ASP A 124 3.92 23.63 -18.73
C ASP A 124 3.17 24.89 -19.24
N PRO A 125 3.63 26.11 -18.88
CA PRO A 125 3.00 27.34 -19.32
C PRO A 125 3.17 27.62 -20.82
N ASP A 126 4.26 27.16 -21.43
CA ASP A 126 4.58 27.42 -22.83
C ASP A 126 3.73 26.54 -23.75
N ALA A 127 3.57 25.27 -23.39
CA ALA A 127 2.66 24.35 -24.07
C ALA A 127 1.20 24.48 -23.61
N ARG A 128 0.93 25.23 -22.53
CA ARG A 128 -0.37 25.31 -21.83
C ARG A 128 -0.93 23.93 -21.50
N CYS A 129 -0.06 23.01 -21.08
CA CYS A 129 -0.38 21.61 -20.87
C CYS A 129 -0.23 21.21 -19.39
N ILE A 130 -1.09 20.31 -18.92
CA ILE A 130 -0.97 19.65 -17.62
C ILE A 130 -0.47 18.24 -17.86
N GLU A 131 0.78 17.97 -17.50
CA GLU A 131 1.40 16.65 -17.60
C GLU A 131 1.21 15.91 -16.28
N VAL A 132 0.36 14.89 -16.27
CA VAL A 132 0.16 14.02 -15.08
C VAL A 132 1.23 12.94 -15.06
N THR A 133 2.15 13.01 -14.08
CA THR A 133 3.28 12.08 -13.97
C THR A 133 2.98 10.86 -13.10
N GLN A 134 2.03 10.97 -12.17
CA GLN A 134 1.64 9.90 -11.26
C GLN A 134 0.14 9.94 -11.01
N ILE A 135 -0.50 8.77 -11.01
CA ILE A 135 -1.92 8.61 -10.73
C ILE A 135 -2.14 7.79 -9.45
N PRO A 136 -3.27 7.96 -8.74
CA PRO A 136 -3.59 7.13 -7.59
C PRO A 136 -3.64 5.63 -7.95
N PRO A 137 -3.20 4.72 -7.06
CA PRO A 137 -3.16 3.28 -7.31
C PRO A 137 -4.56 2.64 -7.47
N THR A 138 -5.61 3.34 -7.05
CA THR A 138 -7.00 2.85 -7.07
C THR A 138 -7.69 3.08 -8.42
N THR A 139 -7.00 3.62 -9.42
CA THR A 139 -7.60 3.96 -10.71
C THR A 139 -6.65 3.63 -11.87
N THR A 140 -7.19 3.57 -13.09
CA THR A 140 -6.41 3.34 -14.31
C THR A 140 -6.42 4.58 -15.18
N ILE A 141 -5.43 4.67 -16.07
CA ILE A 141 -5.30 5.80 -17.00
C ILE A 141 -6.55 5.89 -17.89
N GLU A 142 -7.07 4.76 -18.36
CA GLU A 142 -8.26 4.68 -19.20
C GLU A 142 -9.50 5.23 -18.49
N ALA A 143 -9.69 4.85 -17.21
CA ALA A 143 -10.81 5.34 -16.42
C ALA A 143 -10.74 6.86 -16.20
N ILE A 144 -9.53 7.42 -16.06
CA ILE A 144 -9.33 8.87 -15.95
C ILE A 144 -9.68 9.54 -17.29
N ILE A 145 -9.14 9.04 -18.41
CA ILE A 145 -9.37 9.60 -19.75
C ILE A 145 -10.87 9.58 -20.09
N ASP A 146 -11.55 8.45 -19.88
CA ASP A 146 -12.98 8.33 -20.14
C ASP A 146 -13.78 9.38 -19.37
N LYS A 147 -13.37 9.64 -18.11
CA LYS A 147 -14.06 10.62 -17.27
C LYS A 147 -13.77 12.06 -17.66
N VAL A 148 -12.57 12.35 -18.15
CA VAL A 148 -12.25 13.66 -18.74
C VAL A 148 -13.09 13.90 -20.01
N VAL A 149 -13.15 12.91 -20.91
CA VAL A 149 -13.95 13.00 -22.15
C VAL A 149 -15.44 13.20 -21.85
N GLU A 150 -15.98 12.53 -20.84
CA GLU A 150 -17.35 12.73 -20.37
C GLU A 150 -17.58 14.18 -19.89
N LEU A 151 -16.67 14.73 -19.09
CA LEU A 151 -16.79 16.11 -18.59
C LEU A 151 -16.69 17.17 -19.69
N VAL A 152 -15.91 16.90 -20.74
CA VAL A 152 -15.83 17.76 -21.93
C VAL A 152 -17.14 17.70 -22.71
N LYS A 153 -17.70 16.51 -22.94
CA LYS A 153 -19.00 16.32 -23.62
C LYS A 153 -20.17 16.97 -22.88
N ASP A 154 -20.16 16.89 -21.54
CA ASP A 154 -21.12 17.55 -20.66
C ASP A 154 -20.97 19.08 -20.65
N GLY A 155 -19.90 19.62 -21.25
CA GLY A 155 -19.60 21.05 -21.26
C GLY A 155 -19.23 21.61 -19.89
N LYS A 156 -18.87 20.76 -18.92
CA LYS A 156 -18.39 21.18 -17.59
C LYS A 156 -16.95 21.66 -17.64
N VAL A 157 -16.15 21.09 -18.54
CA VAL A 157 -14.75 21.46 -18.75
C VAL A 157 -14.54 21.79 -20.23
N LYS A 158 -14.70 23.07 -20.59
CA LYS A 158 -14.62 23.56 -21.99
C LYS A 158 -13.23 24.06 -22.39
N GLU A 159 -12.33 24.16 -21.43
CA GLU A 159 -10.99 24.73 -21.58
C GLU A 159 -9.94 23.68 -22.01
N ILE A 160 -10.30 22.40 -21.97
CA ILE A 160 -9.46 21.29 -22.46
C ILE A 160 -9.71 21.15 -23.95
N SER A 161 -8.65 21.35 -24.74
CA SER A 161 -8.69 21.25 -26.21
C SER A 161 -8.30 19.88 -26.75
N ASP A 162 -7.44 19.15 -26.03
CA ASP A 162 -6.95 17.80 -26.34
C ASP A 162 -6.47 17.13 -25.03
#